data_AF-A0A359LZ82-F1
#
_entry.id   AF-A0A359LZ82-F1
#
_cell.length_a   1.000
_cell.length_b   1.000
_cell.length_c   1.000
_cell.angle_alpha   90.00
_cell.angle_beta   90.00
_cell.angle_gamma   90.00
#
_symmetry.space_group_name_H-M   'P 1'
#
loop_
_entity.id
_entity.type
_entity.pdbx_description
1 polymer ?
#
loop_
_entity_poly.entity_id
_entity_poly.type
_entity_poly.pdbx_seq_one_letter_code
_entity_poly.pdbx_strand_id
1 'polypeptide(L)'
;IDLGADVSPERFVEAVREGDADIVCLSALLTVTMPSMRKVIEALSESGVRDKVKVLVGGAPVTQRFAEEIGADGYGENAAAAVTLARKMVQAA
;
A
#
# COMPACT_ATOMS: atom_id res chain seq x y z
N ILE A 1 -8.37 -5.64 -6.99
CA ILE A 1 -9.65 -4.89 -6.89
C ILE A 1 -9.29 -3.42 -6.85
N ASP A 2 -10.04 -2.55 -7.52
CA ASP A 2 -9.88 -1.09 -7.37
C ASP A 2 -10.87 -0.59 -6.33
N LEU A 3 -10.38 0.06 -5.27
CA LEU A 3 -11.19 0.64 -4.19
C LEU A 3 -11.57 2.10 -4.47
N GLY A 4 -11.02 2.71 -5.51
CA GLY A 4 -11.27 4.09 -5.88
C GLY A 4 -10.46 5.11 -5.08
N ALA A 5 -11.01 6.31 -4.91
CA ALA A 5 -10.40 7.43 -4.21
C ALA A 5 -11.10 7.70 -2.86
N ASP A 6 -10.39 8.35 -1.94
CA ASP A 6 -10.87 8.68 -0.59
C ASP A 6 -11.32 7.45 0.22
N VAL A 7 -10.52 6.39 0.14
CA VAL A 7 -10.81 5.09 0.76
C VAL A 7 -10.33 5.08 2.21
N SER A 8 -11.20 4.65 3.13
CA SER A 8 -10.85 4.56 4.54
C SER A 8 -9.94 3.36 4.84
N PRO A 9 -9.11 3.42 5.90
CA PRO A 9 -8.26 2.29 6.32
C PRO A 9 -9.02 0.98 6.54
N GLU A 10 -10.23 1.05 7.09
CA GLU A 10 -11.07 -0.10 7.37
C GLU A 10 -11.47 -0.82 6.07
N ARG A 11 -11.72 -0.06 4.99
CA ARG A 11 -12.09 -0.64 3.70
C ARG A 11 -10.92 -1.41 3.07
N PHE A 12 -9.68 -0.99 3.31
CA PHE A 12 -8.51 -1.77 2.89
C PHE A 12 -8.41 -3.08 3.67
N VAL A 13 -8.64 -3.05 4.99
CA VAL A 13 -8.65 -4.25 5.83
C VAL A 13 -9.72 -5.23 5.37
N GLU A 14 -10.93 -4.74 5.11
CA GLU A 14 -12.04 -5.55 4.59
C GLU A 14 -11.69 -6.16 3.22
N ALA A 15 -11.18 -5.36 2.29
CA ALA A 15 -10.80 -5.85 0.96
C ALA A 15 -9.70 -6.92 1.01
N VAL A 16 -8.75 -6.82 1.95
CA VAL A 16 -7.71 -7.84 2.19
C VAL A 16 -8.25 -9.09 2.89
N ARG A 17 -9.34 -8.97 3.67
CA ARG A 17 -9.98 -10.12 4.32
C ARG A 17 -10.92 -10.88 3.38
N GLU A 18 -11.66 -10.14 2.56
CA GLU A 18 -12.62 -10.69 1.60
C GLU A 18 -11.93 -11.21 0.33
N GLY A 19 -10.84 -10.57 -0.08
CA GLY A 19 -10.05 -10.98 -1.23
C GLY A 19 -8.72 -11.60 -0.82
N ASP A 20 -8.31 -12.65 -1.54
CA ASP A 20 -6.94 -13.18 -1.50
C ASP A 20 -5.97 -12.22 -2.22
N ALA A 21 -5.84 -11.00 -1.70
CA ALA A 21 -4.96 -9.99 -2.26
C ALA A 21 -3.52 -10.22 -1.81
N ASP A 22 -2.58 -10.39 -2.75
CA ASP A 22 -1.15 -10.48 -2.41
C ASP A 22 -0.52 -9.12 -2.15
N ILE A 23 -1.08 -8.06 -2.75
CA ILE A 23 -0.53 -6.70 -2.71
C ILE A 23 -1.63 -5.67 -2.44
N VAL A 24 -1.34 -4.73 -1.54
CA VAL A 24 -2.08 -3.48 -1.35
C VAL A 24 -1.28 -2.32 -1.92
N CYS A 25 -1.84 -1.60 -2.88
CA CYS A 25 -1.22 -0.43 -3.49
C CYS A 25 -1.91 0.85 -2.98
N LEU A 26 -1.12 1.79 -2.45
CA LEU A 26 -1.61 3.09 -1.96
C LEU A 26 -1.04 4.23 -2.81
N SER A 27 -1.89 5.19 -3.16
CA SER A 27 -1.51 6.37 -3.93
C SER A 27 -1.91 7.65 -3.20
N ALA A 28 -1.01 8.62 -3.14
CA ALA A 28 -1.28 9.96 -2.61
C ALA A 28 -0.65 11.01 -3.52
N LEU A 29 -1.44 11.97 -3.99
CA LEU A 29 -0.96 13.09 -4.80
C LEU A 29 -0.79 14.39 -4.01
N LEU A 30 -1.33 14.44 -2.78
CA LEU A 30 -1.28 15.60 -1.91
C LEU A 30 -0.46 15.27 -0.66
N THR A 31 0.38 16.20 -0.20
CA THR A 31 1.18 16.00 1.02
C THR A 31 0.31 15.78 2.26
N VAL A 32 -0.86 16.41 2.31
CA VAL A 32 -1.83 16.25 3.41
C VAL A 32 -2.50 14.88 3.45
N THR A 33 -2.50 14.12 2.35
CA THR A 33 -3.06 12.75 2.33
C THR A 33 -2.01 11.68 2.59
N MET A 34 -0.71 12.00 2.56
CA MET A 34 0.37 11.05 2.87
C MET A 34 0.22 10.39 4.25
N PRO A 35 -0.15 11.09 5.35
CA PRO A 35 -0.35 10.43 6.64
C PRO A 35 -1.44 9.35 6.64
N SER A 36 -2.38 9.39 5.69
CA SER A 36 -3.40 8.35 5.54
C SER A 36 -2.77 7.00 5.20
N MET A 37 -1.67 6.98 4.42
CA MET A 37 -0.96 5.73 4.09
C MET A 37 -0.45 5.01 5.35
N ARG A 38 0.07 5.76 6.32
CA ARG A 38 0.50 5.22 7.61
C ARG A 38 -0.69 4.58 8.35
N LYS A 39 -1.83 5.28 8.41
CA LYS A 39 -3.04 4.78 9.07
C LYS A 39 -3.53 3.47 8.44
N VAL A 40 -3.41 3.31 7.12
CA VAL A 40 -3.75 2.05 6.45
C VAL A 40 -2.82 0.92 6.90
N ILE A 41 -1.50 1.16 6.96
CA ILE A 41 -0.53 0.15 7.41
C ILE A 41 -0.77 -0.24 8.89
N GLU A 42 -1.06 0.75 9.74
CA GLU A 42 -1.43 0.54 11.14
C GLU A 42 -2.70 -0.30 11.24
N ALA A 43 -3.76 0.05 10.50
CA ALA A 43 -5.02 -0.71 10.50
C ALA A 43 -4.85 -2.16 10.00
N LEU A 44 -4.01 -2.39 8.96
CA LEU A 44 -3.67 -3.74 8.50
C LEU A 44 -2.92 -4.53 9.58
N SER A 45 -2.08 -3.86 10.37
CA SER A 45 -1.32 -4.49 11.46
C SER A 45 -2.22 -4.83 12.64
N GLU A 46 -3.05 -3.88 13.08
CA GLU A 46 -4.02 -4.08 14.17
C GLU A 46 -5.04 -5.17 13.86
N SER A 47 -5.42 -5.30 12.58
CA SER A 47 -6.35 -6.33 12.12
C SER A 47 -5.71 -7.70 11.86
N GLY A 48 -4.38 -7.82 12.03
CA GLY A 48 -3.62 -9.07 11.92
C GLY A 48 -3.46 -9.58 10.48
N VAL A 49 -3.64 -8.72 9.48
CA VAL A 49 -3.53 -9.10 8.05
C VAL A 49 -2.31 -8.50 7.36
N ARG A 50 -1.54 -7.64 8.04
CA ARG A 50 -0.34 -6.99 7.50
C ARG A 50 0.69 -7.97 6.94
N ASP A 51 0.88 -9.12 7.58
CA ASP A 51 1.87 -10.13 7.16
C ASP A 51 1.42 -10.95 5.94
N LYS A 52 0.12 -10.92 5.61
CA LYS A 52 -0.44 -11.64 4.47
C LYS A 52 -0.26 -10.90 3.15
N VAL A 53 -0.01 -9.59 3.21
CA VAL A 53 0.00 -8.73 2.03
C VAL A 53 1.27 -7.89 1.96
N LYS A 54 1.71 -7.58 0.74
CA LYS A 54 2.77 -6.60 0.51
C LYS A 54 2.18 -5.22 0.26
N VAL A 55 2.69 -4.20 0.92
CA VAL A 55 2.21 -2.81 0.77
C VAL A 55 3.17 -2.04 -0.14
N LEU A 56 2.68 -1.62 -1.31
CA LEU A 56 3.36 -0.67 -2.17
C LEU A 56 2.76 0.73 -2.01
N VAL A 57 3.61 1.75 -1.97
CA VAL A 57 3.18 3.15 -1.95
C VAL A 57 3.74 3.93 -3.13
N GLY A 58 3.02 4.95 -3.56
CA GLY A 58 3.43 5.83 -4.66
C GLY A 58 2.64 7.13 -4.73
N GLY A 59 3.01 7.98 -5.68
CA GLY A 59 2.42 9.29 -5.93
C GLY A 59 3.44 10.42 -5.89
N ALA A 60 3.07 11.59 -6.43
CA ALA A 60 4.00 12.69 -6.69
C ALA A 60 4.82 13.17 -5.46
N PRO A 61 4.25 13.31 -4.25
CA PRO A 61 5.02 13.72 -3.07
C PRO A 61 5.66 12.54 -2.31
N VAL A 62 5.40 11.30 -2.72
CA VAL A 62 5.89 10.10 -2.02
C VAL A 62 7.32 9.82 -2.43
N THR A 63 8.15 9.46 -1.45
CA THR A 63 9.56 9.11 -1.65
C THR A 63 9.85 7.74 -1.04
N GLN A 64 10.94 7.11 -1.47
CA GLN A 64 11.42 5.87 -0.84
C GLN A 64 11.60 6.02 0.67
N ARG A 65 12.19 7.15 1.12
CA ARG A 65 12.37 7.44 2.54
C ARG A 65 11.05 7.44 3.31
N PHE A 66 10.00 8.04 2.73
CA PHE A 66 8.69 8.05 3.36
C PHE A 66 8.08 6.64 3.43
N ALA A 67 8.23 5.84 2.37
CA ALA A 67 7.77 4.46 2.33
C ALA A 67 8.41 3.61 3.45
N GLU A 68 9.73 3.75 3.63
CA GLU A 68 10.47 3.08 4.71
C GLU A 68 10.03 3.57 6.09
N GLU A 69 9.80 4.87 6.27
CA GLU A 69 9.36 5.46 7.54
C GLU A 69 7.98 4.94 7.99
N ILE A 70 7.06 4.69 7.06
CA ILE A 70 5.72 4.19 7.37
C ILE A 70 5.64 2.66 7.40
N GLY A 71 6.72 1.95 7.10
CA GLY A 71 6.75 0.48 7.07
C GLY A 71 6.09 -0.15 5.85
N ALA A 72 6.11 0.54 4.70
CA ALA A 72 5.70 -0.05 3.43
C ALA A 72 6.78 -1.02 2.90
N ASP A 73 6.37 -2.05 2.17
CA ASP A 73 7.29 -3.04 1.60
C ASP A 73 7.95 -2.54 0.31
N GLY A 74 7.38 -1.53 -0.33
CA GLY A 74 7.88 -1.01 -1.59
C GLY A 74 7.42 0.39 -1.94
N TYR A 75 8.23 1.05 -2.76
CA TYR A 75 7.94 2.35 -3.35
C TYR A 75 8.05 2.28 -4.87
N GLY A 76 7.03 2.81 -5.56
CA GLY A 76 7.05 2.98 -7.01
C GLY A 76 7.19 4.46 -7.38
N GLU A 77 8.33 4.85 -7.97
CA GLU A 77 8.55 6.20 -8.50
C GLU A 77 7.55 6.55 -9.63
N ASN A 78 7.15 5.55 -10.39
CA ASN A 78 6.16 5.66 -11.46
C ASN A 78 5.42 4.33 -11.65
N ALA A 79 4.39 4.34 -12.50
CA ALA A 79 3.55 3.17 -12.75
C ALA A 79 4.35 1.95 -13.26
N ALA A 80 5.31 2.16 -14.18
CA ALA A 80 6.11 1.07 -14.73
C ALA A 80 7.04 0.44 -13.68
N ALA A 81 7.67 1.27 -12.85
CA ALA A 81 8.48 0.83 -11.73
C ALA A 81 7.64 0.05 -10.69
N ALA A 82 6.44 0.54 -10.37
CA ALA A 82 5.52 -0.13 -9.45
C ALA A 82 5.10 -1.52 -9.97
N VAL A 83 4.78 -1.66 -11.26
CA VAL A 83 4.45 -2.97 -11.87
C VAL A 83 5.63 -3.94 -11.77
N THR A 84 6.84 -3.46 -12.03
CA THR A 84 8.05 -4.29 -11.93
C THR A 84 8.29 -4.76 -10.51
N LEU A 85 8.10 -3.88 -9.53
CA LEU A 85 8.26 -4.20 -8.11
C LEU A 85 7.18 -5.18 -7.63
N ALA A 86 5.92 -4.95 -7.99
CA ALA A 86 4.80 -5.84 -7.68
C ALA A 86 5.03 -7.26 -8.20
N ARG A 87 5.50 -7.42 -9.44
CA ARG A 87 5.83 -8.73 -10.01
C ARG A 87 6.91 -9.46 -9.20
N LYS A 88 7.96 -8.74 -8.77
CA LYS A 88 9.03 -9.33 -7.95
C LYS A 88 8.52 -9.79 -6.59
N MET A 89 7.58 -9.07 -5.99
CA MET A 89 7.02 -9.42 -4.69
C MET A 89 6.14 -10.66 -4.72
N VAL A 90 5.34 -10.84 -5.77
CA VAL A 90 4.44 -12.00 -5.89
C VAL A 90 5.16 -13.26 -6.38
N GLN A 91 6.22 -13.10 -7.20
CA GLN A 91 7.02 -14.25 -7.67
C GLN A 91 7.99 -14.79 -6.62
N ALA A 92 8.25 -14.06 -5.54
CA ALA A 92 9.13 -14.48 -4.46
C ALA A 92 8.41 -15.30 -3.35
N ALA A 93 7.14 -15.67 -3.58
CA ALA A 93 6.32 -16.49 -2.70
C ALA A 93 6.27 -17.96 -3.15
#